data_AF-A0A6P4E6I8-F1
#
_entry.id   AF-A0A6P4E6I8-F1
#
_cell.length_a   1.000
_cell.length_b   1.000
_cell.length_c   1.000
_cell.angle_alpha   90.00
_cell.angle_beta   90.00
_cell.angle_gamma   90.00
#
_symmetry.space_group_name_H-M   'P 1'
#
loop_
_entity.id
_entity.type
_entity.pdbx_description
1 polymer ?
#
loop_
_entity_poly.entity_id
_entity_poly.type
_entity_poly.pdbx_seq_one_letter_code
_entity_poly.pdbx_strand_id
1 'polypeptide(L)'
;TEDAQVIFRDAGEYNMTGEGHVWIVTEQALFSNNTPDGVLGLQLEHAHSDKGHIRDSVYVLASAIKEMISNETIAEAPKDCGDSAVNWESGKRLFQYLKSRNITGETGQVAFDDNGDRIYAGYDVINIREQQKKHVVGKFSYDS
;
A
#
# COMPACT_ATOMS: atom_id res chain seq x y z
N THR A 1 12.72 5.86 -8.75
CA THR A 1 12.65 5.65 -10.22
C THR A 1 14.02 5.73 -10.88
N GLU A 2 14.98 6.49 -10.33
CA GLU A 2 16.33 6.67 -10.88
C GLU A 2 17.06 5.34 -11.16
N ASP A 3 17.05 4.40 -10.21
CA ASP A 3 17.67 3.09 -10.41
C ASP A 3 17.05 2.30 -11.56
N ALA A 4 15.71 2.33 -11.67
CA ALA A 4 15.00 1.68 -12.76
C ALA A 4 15.39 2.28 -14.12
N GLN A 5 15.64 3.59 -14.17
CA GLN A 5 16.11 4.25 -15.40
C GLN A 5 17.46 3.71 -15.85
N VAL A 6 18.40 3.58 -14.92
CA VAL A 6 19.74 3.02 -15.20
C VAL A 6 19.63 1.58 -15.66
N ILE A 7 18.86 0.75 -14.94
CA ILE A 7 18.67 -0.67 -15.26
C ILE A 7 18.05 -0.85 -16.66
N PHE A 8 16.99 -0.12 -16.99
CA PHE A 8 16.33 -0.25 -18.30
C PHE A 8 17.20 0.24 -19.45
N ARG A 9 18.00 1.30 -19.24
CA ARG A 9 18.97 1.77 -20.23
C ARG A 9 19.99 0.69 -20.50
N ASP A 10 20.66 0.19 -19.46
CA ASP A 10 21.74 -0.77 -19.60
C ASP A 10 21.21 -2.09 -20.19
N ALA A 11 20.04 -2.56 -19.74
CA ALA A 11 19.37 -3.72 -20.33
C ALA A 11 19.06 -3.55 -21.82
N GLY A 12 18.68 -2.34 -22.25
CA GLY A 12 18.47 -2.00 -23.65
C GLY A 12 19.76 -2.09 -24.47
N GLU A 13 20.89 -1.62 -23.93
CA GLU A 13 22.21 -1.73 -24.58
C GLU A 13 22.65 -3.19 -24.79
N TYR A 14 22.20 -4.10 -23.92
CA TYR A 14 22.44 -5.55 -24.05
C TYR A 14 21.32 -6.33 -24.75
N ASN A 15 20.39 -5.64 -25.43
CA ASN A 15 19.25 -6.25 -26.14
C ASN A 15 18.34 -7.14 -25.26
N MET A 16 18.25 -6.84 -23.97
CA MET A 16 17.45 -7.60 -23.00
C MET A 16 16.03 -7.08 -22.83
N THR A 17 15.62 -6.06 -23.61
CA THR A 17 14.31 -5.42 -23.53
C THR A 17 13.39 -5.75 -24.71
N GLY A 18 13.90 -6.52 -25.68
CA GLY A 18 13.18 -6.88 -26.90
C GLY A 18 12.64 -8.31 -26.89
N GLU A 19 12.50 -8.90 -28.08
CA GLU A 19 11.98 -10.25 -28.26
C GLU A 19 12.77 -11.30 -27.44
N GLY A 20 12.05 -12.29 -26.90
CA GLY A 20 12.62 -13.34 -26.06
C GLY A 20 12.79 -12.97 -24.58
N HIS A 21 12.45 -11.75 -24.17
CA HIS A 21 12.52 -11.29 -22.79
C HIS A 21 11.17 -10.83 -22.25
N VAL A 22 10.93 -11.03 -20.96
CA VAL A 22 9.75 -10.56 -20.24
C VAL A 22 10.21 -9.80 -19.00
N TRP A 23 9.69 -8.59 -18.83
CA TRP A 23 9.95 -7.75 -17.67
C TRP A 23 8.71 -7.64 -16.81
N ILE A 24 8.82 -8.08 -15.57
CA ILE A 24 7.81 -7.90 -14.52
C ILE A 24 8.43 -7.01 -13.46
N VAL A 25 7.80 -5.87 -13.17
CA VAL A 25 8.40 -4.82 -12.34
C VAL A 25 7.45 -4.35 -11.25
N THR A 26 8.02 -3.70 -10.22
CA THR A 26 7.26 -3.05 -9.16
C THR A 26 6.55 -1.79 -9.68
N GLU A 27 5.57 -1.31 -8.93
CA GLU A 27 4.87 -0.05 -9.25
C GLU A 27 5.88 1.10 -9.46
N GLN A 28 6.82 1.31 -8.55
CA GLN A 28 7.80 2.39 -8.68
C GLN A 28 8.64 2.31 -9.96
N ALA A 29 9.06 1.12 -10.37
CA ALA A 29 9.84 0.94 -11.60
C ALA A 29 8.99 1.15 -12.85
N LEU A 30 7.71 0.75 -12.83
CA LEU A 30 6.73 0.98 -13.90
C LEU A 30 6.52 2.47 -14.22
N PHE A 31 6.71 3.35 -13.23
CA PHE A 31 6.64 4.81 -13.39
C PHE A 31 7.96 5.44 -13.86
N SER A 32 8.95 4.65 -14.25
CA SER A 32 10.16 5.18 -14.89
C SER A 32 9.87 5.76 -16.28
N ASN A 33 10.60 6.80 -16.68
CA ASN A 33 10.39 7.53 -17.94
C ASN A 33 10.84 6.75 -19.19
N ASN A 34 11.68 5.73 -19.02
CA ASN A 34 12.25 4.90 -20.08
C ASN A 34 11.86 3.42 -19.92
N THR A 35 10.67 3.15 -19.36
CA THR A 35 10.20 1.78 -19.15
C THR A 35 10.02 1.09 -20.52
N PRO A 36 10.62 -0.07 -20.78
CA PRO A 36 10.50 -0.71 -22.09
C PRO A 36 9.06 -1.09 -22.47
N ASP A 37 8.78 -1.11 -23.78
CA ASP A 37 7.50 -1.60 -24.30
C ASP A 37 7.33 -3.09 -23.95
N GLY A 38 6.12 -3.49 -23.59
CA GLY A 38 5.80 -4.86 -23.21
C GLY A 38 6.00 -5.17 -21.72
N VAL A 39 6.63 -4.28 -20.93
CA VAL A 39 6.78 -4.44 -19.48
C VAL A 39 5.42 -4.59 -18.81
N LEU A 40 5.34 -5.50 -17.84
CA LEU A 40 4.20 -5.68 -16.95
C LEU A 40 4.56 -5.17 -15.55
N GLY A 41 3.65 -4.44 -14.93
CA GLY A 41 3.77 -4.02 -13.54
C GLY A 41 2.43 -3.95 -12.84
N LEU A 42 2.47 -3.74 -11.54
CA LEU A 42 1.28 -3.57 -10.72
C LEU A 42 1.10 -2.09 -10.37
N GLN A 43 -0.14 -1.65 -10.28
CA GLN A 43 -0.50 -0.35 -9.72
C GLN A 43 -1.56 -0.55 -8.65
N LEU A 44 -1.31 -0.07 -7.43
CA LEU A 44 -2.25 -0.19 -6.33
C LEU A 44 -3.54 0.62 -6.63
N GLU A 45 -4.69 -0.04 -6.54
CA GLU A 45 -5.98 0.63 -6.67
C GLU A 45 -6.15 1.67 -5.55
N HIS A 46 -6.67 2.84 -5.91
CA HIS A 46 -6.87 3.95 -4.97
C HIS A 46 -5.60 4.47 -4.29
N ALA A 47 -4.39 4.17 -4.78
CA ALA A 47 -3.13 4.66 -4.19
C ALA A 47 -3.07 6.19 -4.02
N HIS A 48 -3.74 6.93 -4.90
CA HIS A 48 -3.80 8.40 -4.88
C HIS A 48 -5.14 8.95 -4.36
N SER A 49 -5.96 8.11 -3.72
CA SER A 49 -7.24 8.52 -3.12
C SER A 49 -7.03 9.02 -1.69
N ASP A 50 -6.25 10.08 -1.51
CA ASP A 50 -5.85 10.58 -0.19
C ASP A 50 -7.08 10.84 0.72
N LYS A 51 -8.14 11.42 0.14
CA LYS A 51 -9.40 11.68 0.86
C LYS A 51 -10.07 10.39 1.33
N GLY A 52 -10.08 9.35 0.49
CA GLY A 52 -10.66 8.05 0.84
C GLY A 52 -9.86 7.38 1.94
N HIS A 53 -8.53 7.36 1.83
CA HIS A 53 -7.66 6.81 2.89
C HIS A 53 -7.81 7.56 4.22
N ILE A 54 -7.92 8.90 4.21
CA ILE A 54 -8.17 9.67 5.43
C ILE A 54 -9.51 9.28 6.05
N ARG A 55 -10.58 9.19 5.24
CA ARG A 55 -11.92 8.85 5.73
C ARG A 55 -11.94 7.45 6.35
N ASP A 56 -11.34 6.47 5.67
CA ASP A 56 -11.26 5.09 6.13
C ASP A 56 -10.43 4.99 7.42
N SER A 57 -9.29 5.70 7.48
CA SER A 57 -8.42 5.74 8.66
C SER A 57 -9.12 6.32 9.90
N VAL A 58 -9.87 7.43 9.72
CA VAL A 58 -10.64 8.03 10.81
C VAL A 58 -11.72 7.06 11.30
N TYR A 59 -12.37 6.32 10.41
CA TYR A 59 -13.37 5.32 10.79
C TYR A 59 -12.74 4.15 11.57
N VAL A 60 -11.63 3.61 11.09
CA VAL A 60 -10.88 2.54 11.78
C VAL A 60 -10.50 3.00 13.19
N LEU A 61 -9.92 4.20 13.32
CA LEU A 61 -9.52 4.75 14.61
C LEU A 61 -10.71 4.98 15.55
N ALA A 62 -11.75 5.66 15.07
CA ALA A 62 -12.91 5.99 15.89
C ALA A 62 -13.66 4.75 16.37
N SER A 63 -13.83 3.75 15.49
CA SER A 63 -14.49 2.50 15.85
C SER A 63 -13.67 1.67 16.84
N ALA A 64 -12.35 1.61 16.68
CA ALA A 64 -11.45 0.94 17.62
C ALA A 64 -11.46 1.59 19.00
N ILE A 65 -11.35 2.92 19.07
CA ILE A 65 -11.41 3.67 20.35
C ILE A 65 -12.76 3.48 21.04
N LYS A 66 -13.86 3.54 20.29
CA LYS A 66 -15.21 3.36 20.84
C LYS A 66 -15.37 1.98 21.51
N GLU A 67 -14.85 0.94 20.88
CA GLU A 67 -14.88 -0.41 21.45
C GLU A 67 -13.96 -0.53 22.67
N MET A 68 -12.74 -0.01 22.58
CA MET A 68 -11.76 -0.04 23.66
C MET A 68 -12.26 0.68 24.92
N ILE A 69 -12.86 1.87 24.80
CA ILE A 69 -13.42 2.63 25.93
C ILE A 69 -14.55 1.84 26.63
N SER A 70 -15.29 1.03 25.87
CA SER A 70 -16.40 0.24 26.42
C SER A 70 -15.92 -0.99 27.21
N ASN A 71 -14.73 -1.50 26.89
CA ASN A 71 -14.23 -2.77 27.41
C ASN A 71 -13.04 -2.63 28.37
N GLU A 72 -12.34 -1.49 28.38
CA GLU A 72 -11.07 -1.33 29.09
C GLU A 72 -10.95 0.01 29.82
N THR A 73 -10.13 0.01 30.87
CA THR A 73 -9.62 1.25 31.48
C THR A 73 -8.41 1.74 30.70
N ILE A 74 -8.49 2.97 30.17
CA ILE A 74 -7.45 3.57 29.34
C ILE A 74 -6.66 4.59 30.16
N ALA A 75 -5.35 4.37 30.30
CA ALA A 75 -4.44 5.37 30.86
C ALA A 75 -4.21 6.51 29.87
N GLU A 76 -4.04 7.73 30.36
CA GLU A 76 -3.73 8.91 29.53
C GLU A 76 -2.46 8.66 28.69
N ALA A 77 -2.49 9.09 27.42
CA ALA A 77 -1.33 8.98 26.55
C ALA A 77 -0.24 9.98 27.00
N PRO A 78 1.06 9.66 26.79
CA PRO A 78 2.15 10.62 26.99
C PRO A 78 1.89 11.91 26.20
N LYS A 79 2.11 13.06 26.84
CA LYS A 79 1.83 14.38 26.24
C LYS A 79 2.95 14.85 25.33
N ASP A 80 4.17 14.42 25.61
CA ASP A 80 5.38 14.78 24.91
C ASP A 80 6.46 13.69 25.10
N CYS A 81 7.63 13.91 24.50
CA CYS A 81 8.77 12.98 24.57
C CYS A 81 9.65 13.16 25.82
N GLY A 82 9.33 14.10 26.71
CA GLY A 82 10.13 14.44 27.90
C GLY A 82 10.17 13.30 28.92
N ASP A 83 9.04 12.59 29.07
CA ASP A 83 8.88 11.42 29.95
C ASP A 83 9.02 10.08 29.19
N SER A 84 9.78 10.07 28.09
CA SER A 84 9.92 8.97 27.12
C SER A 84 10.42 7.62 27.68
N ALA A 85 10.71 7.53 28.98
CA ALA A 85 11.00 6.27 29.67
C ALA A 85 9.73 5.44 30.00
N VAL A 86 8.53 6.02 29.88
CA VAL A 86 7.26 5.33 30.22
C VAL A 86 6.59 4.77 28.97
N ASN A 87 6.55 3.44 28.87
CA ASN A 87 5.78 2.76 27.82
C ASN A 87 4.27 2.92 28.07
N TRP A 88 3.54 3.42 27.06
CA TRP A 88 2.09 3.53 27.14
C TRP A 88 1.41 2.18 26.85
N GLU A 89 1.15 1.41 27.90
CA GLU A 89 0.55 0.06 27.77
C GLU A 89 -0.84 0.06 27.12
N SER A 90 -1.64 1.12 27.34
CA SER A 90 -2.93 1.25 26.65
C SER A 90 -2.76 1.45 25.15
N GLY A 91 -1.65 2.05 24.71
CA GLY A 91 -1.31 2.19 23.30
C GLY A 91 -1.07 0.84 22.60
N LYS A 92 -0.42 -0.11 23.28
CA LYS A 92 -0.22 -1.48 22.77
C LYS A 92 -1.56 -2.21 22.58
N ARG A 93 -2.50 -2.03 23.51
CA ARG A 93 -3.86 -2.60 23.39
C ARG A 93 -4.65 -1.90 22.29
N LEU A 94 -4.59 -0.57 22.18
CA LEU A 94 -5.20 0.18 21.09
C LEU A 94 -4.75 -0.34 19.72
N PHE A 95 -3.47 -0.64 19.56
CA PHE A 95 -2.95 -1.24 18.31
C PHE A 95 -3.64 -2.58 17.97
N GLN A 96 -3.96 -3.42 18.96
CA GLN A 96 -4.72 -4.66 18.72
C GLN A 96 -6.17 -4.37 18.32
N TYR A 97 -6.83 -3.38 18.93
CA TYR A 97 -8.18 -2.97 18.49
C TYR A 97 -8.17 -2.44 17.05
N LEU A 98 -7.17 -1.65 16.67
CA LEU A 98 -7.00 -1.18 15.29
C LEU A 98 -6.85 -2.35 14.32
N LYS A 99 -5.95 -3.30 14.61
CA LYS A 99 -5.73 -4.49 13.79
C LYS A 99 -6.98 -5.36 13.63
N SER A 100 -7.81 -5.45 14.67
CA SER A 100 -9.05 -6.24 14.63
C SER A 100 -10.15 -5.66 13.73
N ARG A 101 -9.99 -4.42 13.23
CA ARG A 101 -11.01 -3.80 12.38
C ARG A 101 -11.06 -4.48 11.02
N ASN A 102 -12.27 -4.77 10.59
CA ASN A 102 -12.57 -5.32 9.27
C ASN A 102 -13.79 -4.60 8.72
N ILE A 103 -13.58 -3.64 7.82
CA ILE A 103 -14.61 -2.74 7.31
C ILE A 103 -14.54 -2.61 5.80
N THR A 104 -15.64 -2.22 5.18
CA THR A 104 -15.65 -1.78 3.78
C THR A 104 -15.74 -0.25 3.75
N GLY A 105 -14.65 0.40 3.31
CA GLY A 105 -14.49 1.85 3.23
C GLY A 105 -14.58 2.39 1.80
N GLU A 106 -14.16 3.65 1.61
CA GLU A 106 -14.08 4.28 0.28
C GLU A 106 -12.98 3.66 -0.60
N THR A 107 -11.95 3.10 0.02
CA THR A 107 -10.82 2.47 -0.69
C THR A 107 -10.95 0.94 -0.75
N GLY A 108 -12.17 0.42 -0.61
CA GLY A 108 -12.46 -1.01 -0.62
C GLY A 108 -12.37 -1.64 0.77
N GLN A 109 -11.98 -2.92 0.82
CA GLN A 109 -11.86 -3.64 2.09
C GLN A 109 -10.65 -3.14 2.89
N VAL A 110 -10.86 -2.86 4.17
CA VAL A 110 -9.84 -2.40 5.12
C VAL A 110 -9.82 -3.38 6.28
N ALA A 111 -8.77 -4.20 6.29
CA ALA A 111 -8.41 -5.08 7.40
C ALA A 111 -6.88 -5.14 7.47
N PHE A 112 -6.34 -5.70 8.56
CA PHE A 112 -4.90 -5.73 8.82
C PHE A 112 -4.40 -7.13 9.12
N ASP A 113 -3.17 -7.43 8.71
CA ASP A 113 -2.47 -8.66 9.08
C ASP A 113 -1.88 -8.56 10.50
N ASP A 114 -1.07 -9.55 10.89
CA ASP A 114 -0.43 -9.58 12.19
C ASP A 114 0.64 -8.51 12.42
N ASN A 115 1.19 -7.95 11.35
CA ASN A 115 2.14 -6.84 11.40
C ASN A 115 1.45 -5.47 11.42
N GLY A 116 0.14 -5.43 11.11
CA GLY A 116 -0.62 -4.19 10.96
C GLY A 116 -0.62 -3.67 9.52
N ASP A 117 -0.18 -4.47 8.56
CA ASP A 117 -0.21 -4.15 7.15
C ASP A 117 -1.61 -4.39 6.59
N ARG A 118 -2.06 -3.52 5.69
CA ARG A 118 -3.38 -3.64 5.09
C ARG A 118 -3.46 -4.89 4.21
N ILE A 119 -4.43 -5.75 4.50
CA ILE A 119 -4.77 -6.93 3.69
C ILE A 119 -5.97 -6.61 2.80
N TYR A 120 -6.08 -7.30 1.66
CA TYR A 120 -7.08 -7.05 0.59
C TYR A 120 -6.85 -5.80 -0.27
N ALA A 121 -5.60 -5.40 -0.45
CA ALA A 121 -5.26 -4.42 -1.49
C ALA A 121 -5.58 -4.98 -2.89
N GLY A 122 -6.30 -4.19 -3.69
CA GLY A 122 -6.54 -4.46 -5.11
C GLY A 122 -5.47 -3.80 -5.97
N TYR A 123 -5.10 -4.45 -7.08
CA TYR A 123 -4.09 -3.94 -8.01
C TYR A 123 -4.59 -4.04 -9.44
N ASP A 124 -4.34 -3.00 -10.23
CA ASP A 124 -4.42 -3.07 -11.69
C ASP A 124 -3.11 -3.65 -12.24
N VAL A 125 -3.21 -4.63 -13.13
CA VAL A 125 -2.07 -5.15 -13.90
C VAL A 125 -1.91 -4.26 -15.13
N ILE A 126 -0.79 -3.56 -15.20
CA ILE A 126 -0.51 -2.57 -16.24
C ILE A 126 0.51 -3.15 -17.22
N ASN A 127 0.23 -3.00 -18.51
CA ASN A 127 1.19 -3.20 -19.59
C ASN A 127 1.61 -1.86 -20.18
N ILE A 128 2.92 -1.65 -20.31
CA ILE A 128 3.48 -0.50 -21.04
C ILE A 128 3.46 -0.77 -22.53
N ARG A 129 2.94 0.18 -23.28
CA ARG A 129 2.92 0.19 -24.75
C ARG A 129 3.64 1.41 -25.28
N GLU A 130 3.76 1.46 -26.60
CA GLU A 130 4.41 2.53 -27.36
C GLU A 130 4.15 3.91 -26.75
N GLN A 131 5.21 4.73 -26.66
CA GLN A 131 5.18 6.07 -26.08
C GLN A 131 4.83 6.10 -24.59
N GLN A 132 5.24 5.09 -23.81
CA GLN A 132 4.98 4.98 -22.37
C GLN A 132 3.49 4.92 -22.00
N LYS A 133 2.63 4.48 -22.94
CA LYS A 133 1.19 4.38 -22.70
C LYS A 133 0.90 3.20 -21.78
N LYS A 134 0.26 3.49 -20.64
CA LYS A 134 -0.19 2.49 -19.67
C LYS A 134 -1.53 1.93 -20.08
N HIS A 135 -1.61 0.62 -20.22
CA HIS A 135 -2.86 -0.07 -20.51
C HIS A 135 -3.14 -1.08 -19.39
N VAL A 136 -4.31 -0.97 -18.75
CA VAL A 136 -4.78 -1.99 -17.81
C VAL A 136 -5.09 -3.26 -18.61
N VAL A 137 -4.47 -4.37 -18.26
CA VAL A 137 -4.63 -5.67 -18.93
C VAL A 137 -5.18 -6.76 -18.02
N GLY A 138 -5.31 -6.46 -16.73
CA GLY A 138 -5.90 -7.36 -15.74
C GLY A 138 -6.06 -6.67 -14.41
N LYS A 139 -6.66 -7.40 -13.46
CA LYS A 139 -6.78 -7.00 -12.06
C LYS A 139 -6.31 -8.14 -11.19
N PHE A 140 -5.66 -7.81 -10.08
CA PHE A 140 -5.25 -8.73 -9.06
C PHE A 140 -5.83 -8.28 -7.74
N SER A 141 -6.73 -9.08 -7.18
CA SER A 141 -7.23 -8.94 -5.82
C SER A 141 -6.70 -10.10 -5.00
N TYR A 142 -6.39 -9.85 -3.73
CA TYR A 142 -6.21 -10.94 -2.78
C TYR A 142 -7.59 -11.58 -2.54
N ASP A 143 -7.86 -12.70 -3.20
CA ASP A 143 -9.08 -13.48 -2.97
C ASP A 143 -8.95 -14.26 -1.66
N SER A 144 -10.06 -14.31 -0.92
CA SER A 144 -10.18 -14.97 0.38
C SER A 144 -10.21 -16.49 0.23
#